data_AF-A0AAV2MLR1-F1
#
_entry.id   AF-A0AAV2MLR1-F1
#
_cell.length_a   1.000
_cell.length_b   1.000
_cell.length_c   1.000
_cell.angle_alpha   90.00
_cell.angle_beta   90.00
_cell.angle_gamma   90.00
#
_symmetry.space_group_name_H-M   'P 1'
#
loop_
_entity.id
_entity.type
_entity.pdbx_description
1 polymer ?
#
loop_
_entity_poly.entity_id
_entity_poly.type
_entity_poly.pdbx_seq_one_letter_code
_entity_poly.pdbx_strand_id
1 'polypeptide(L)'
;MRPRPGTDEDADAAKKTFGNLGYKVTVHKDLTKKQIETELEKVSNQDHSKNASFVCMILSHGNEDGIFGTDKLITLEDITKYFKGDKCKTLVGKPKLFFIQACRGKKLDEGVILKGVGEANGPLQQKIPVEADFFYAYATAPGYYAWRDETDGSWFIQSLCGILSKHKDLELLQIMTRVNRKVAFEFESYEPKDRS
;
A
#
# COMPACT_ATOMS: atom_id res chain seq x y z
N MET A 1 12.30 -11.94 12.89
CA MET A 1 11.80 -12.08 11.51
C MET A 1 12.97 -12.19 10.57
N ARG A 2 12.81 -12.82 9.40
CA ARG A 2 13.88 -12.87 8.41
C ARG A 2 14.10 -11.48 7.78
N PRO A 3 15.35 -11.11 7.42
CA PRO A 3 15.63 -9.89 6.67
C PRO A 3 14.77 -9.76 5.41
N ARG A 4 14.57 -8.52 4.96
CA ARG A 4 13.77 -8.18 3.78
C ARG A 4 14.66 -7.57 2.68
N PRO A 5 15.62 -8.33 2.08
CA PRO A 5 16.48 -7.81 1.03
C PRO A 5 15.64 -7.25 -0.14
N GLY A 6 16.06 -6.12 -0.71
CA GLY A 6 15.32 -5.37 -1.71
C GLY A 6 14.28 -4.37 -1.14
N THR A 7 13.96 -4.39 0.16
CA THR A 7 12.99 -3.42 0.72
C THR A 7 13.52 -1.99 0.76
N ASP A 8 14.84 -1.80 0.81
CA ASP A 8 15.45 -0.47 0.77
C ASP A 8 15.33 0.14 -0.64
N GLU A 9 15.48 -0.68 -1.69
CA GLU A 9 15.23 -0.26 -3.08
C GLU A 9 13.79 0.19 -3.30
N ASP A 10 12.82 -0.53 -2.72
CA ASP A 10 11.42 -0.11 -2.72
C ASP A 10 11.21 1.22 -2.00
N ALA A 11 11.84 1.41 -0.84
CA ALA A 11 11.72 2.64 -0.07
C ALA A 11 12.33 3.84 -0.82
N ASP A 12 13.46 3.65 -1.50
CA ASP A 12 14.13 4.69 -2.28
C ASP A 12 13.37 5.03 -3.56
N ALA A 13 12.84 4.02 -4.27
CA ALA A 13 11.98 4.22 -5.43
C ALA A 13 10.71 5.01 -5.06
N ALA A 14 10.07 4.65 -3.95
CA ALA A 14 8.90 5.35 -3.43
C ALA A 14 9.23 6.79 -3.02
N LYS A 15 10.31 6.99 -2.25
CA LYS A 15 10.74 8.33 -1.82
C LYS A 15 11.01 9.25 -3.00
N LYS A 16 11.70 8.75 -4.02
CA LYS A 16 11.97 9.50 -5.26
C LYS A 16 10.67 9.83 -6.00
N THR A 17 9.81 8.84 -6.20
CA THR A 17 8.58 9.01 -6.98
C THR A 17 7.61 9.98 -6.31
N PHE A 18 7.29 9.77 -5.03
CA PHE A 18 6.35 10.64 -4.32
C PHE A 18 6.95 12.03 -4.05
N GLY A 19 8.26 12.14 -3.87
CA GLY A 19 8.94 13.44 -3.86
C GLY A 19 8.74 14.22 -5.17
N ASN A 20 8.86 13.54 -6.32
CA ASN A 20 8.62 14.14 -7.64
C ASN A 20 7.14 14.46 -7.93
N LEU A 21 6.22 13.92 -7.14
CA LEU A 21 4.79 14.26 -7.15
C LEU A 21 4.46 15.42 -6.19
N GLY A 22 5.46 15.94 -5.47
CA GLY A 22 5.31 17.10 -4.58
C GLY A 22 5.01 16.74 -3.12
N TYR A 23 5.10 15.47 -2.72
CA TYR A 23 4.94 15.07 -1.33
C TYR A 23 6.21 15.37 -0.52
N LYS A 24 6.01 15.84 0.72
CA LYS A 24 7.07 15.83 1.74
C LYS A 24 7.19 14.42 2.32
N VAL A 25 8.15 13.65 1.81
CA VAL A 25 8.34 12.24 2.19
C VAL A 25 9.25 12.11 3.42
N THR A 26 8.79 11.37 4.42
CA THR A 26 9.59 10.93 5.59
C THR A 26 9.68 9.41 5.59
N VAL A 27 10.88 8.86 5.77
CA VAL A 27 11.11 7.41 5.79
C VAL A 27 11.49 6.98 7.20
N HIS A 28 10.83 5.94 7.71
CA HIS A 28 11.14 5.29 8.97
C HIS A 28 11.53 3.84 8.72
N LYS A 29 12.56 3.35 9.42
CA LYS A 29 13.07 1.98 9.28
C LYS A 29 12.90 1.22 10.60
N ASP A 30 12.56 -0.06 10.49
CA ASP A 30 12.61 -1.04 11.58
C ASP A 30 11.90 -0.62 12.88
N LEU A 31 10.70 -0.04 12.73
CA LEU A 31 9.90 0.39 13.88
C LEU A 31 9.21 -0.80 14.57
N THR A 32 9.20 -0.76 15.91
CA THR A 32 8.31 -1.59 16.75
C THR A 32 6.85 -1.13 16.60
N LYS A 33 5.88 -1.96 16.99
CA LYS A 33 4.45 -1.59 17.00
C LYS A 33 4.21 -0.26 17.70
N LYS A 34 4.79 -0.09 18.89
CA LYS A 34 4.62 1.14 19.68
C LYS A 34 5.22 2.37 18.98
N GLN A 35 6.36 2.22 18.31
CA GLN A 35 6.96 3.31 17.53
C GLN A 35 6.13 3.65 16.30
N ILE A 36 5.55 2.65 15.62
CA ILE A 36 4.61 2.87 14.52
C ILE A 36 3.40 3.68 15.01
N GLU A 37 2.74 3.24 16.09
CA GLU A 37 1.60 3.96 16.68
C GLU A 37 1.95 5.40 17.06
N THR A 38 3.14 5.61 17.64
CA THR A 38 3.64 6.94 18.03
C THR A 38 3.83 7.85 16.82
N GLU A 39 4.44 7.36 15.73
CA GLU A 39 4.63 8.18 14.53
C GLU A 39 3.30 8.45 13.80
N LEU A 40 2.38 7.48 13.75
CA LEU A 40 1.06 7.68 13.15
C LEU A 40 0.25 8.73 13.92
N GLU A 41 0.24 8.68 15.25
CA GLU A 41 -0.43 9.66 16.10
C GLU A 41 0.19 11.06 15.95
N LYS A 42 1.52 11.12 15.91
CA LYS A 42 2.24 12.38 15.67
C LYS A 42 1.89 12.98 14.31
N VAL A 43 1.79 12.16 13.26
CA VAL A 43 1.41 12.63 11.91
C VAL A 43 -0.07 13.04 11.87
N SER A 44 -0.98 12.29 12.49
CA SER A 44 -2.40 12.65 12.52
C SER A 44 -2.67 13.96 13.26
N ASN A 45 -1.82 14.32 14.22
CA ASN A 45 -1.91 15.57 14.99
C ASN A 45 -1.30 16.79 14.27
N GLN A 46 -0.75 16.64 13.07
CA GLN A 46 -0.27 17.77 12.27
C GLN A 46 -1.44 18.53 11.62
N ASP A 47 -1.20 19.79 11.26
CA ASP A 47 -2.17 20.57 10.48
C ASP A 47 -2.05 20.23 8.99
N HIS A 48 -2.98 19.42 8.50
CA HIS A 48 -3.08 19.03 7.09
C HIS A 48 -3.92 19.99 6.25
N SER A 49 -4.37 21.13 6.79
CA SER A 49 -5.32 22.03 6.10
C SER A 49 -4.83 22.50 4.74
N LYS A 50 -3.50 22.66 4.58
CA LYS A 50 -2.86 23.07 3.32
C LYS A 50 -2.42 21.89 2.42
N ASN A 51 -2.58 20.65 2.87
CA ASN A 51 -2.27 19.47 2.08
C ASN A 51 -3.48 19.07 1.22
N ALA A 52 -3.23 18.57 0.01
CA ALA A 52 -4.28 18.05 -0.88
C ALA A 52 -4.68 16.61 -0.53
N SER A 53 -3.74 15.81 -0.01
CA SER A 53 -3.94 14.41 0.36
C SER A 53 -2.85 13.93 1.33
N PHE A 54 -3.05 12.73 1.88
CA PHE A 54 -2.08 12.01 2.70
C PHE A 54 -1.74 10.66 2.07
N VAL A 55 -0.47 10.25 2.17
CA VAL A 55 0.02 8.96 1.70
C VAL A 55 0.77 8.25 2.82
N CYS A 56 0.42 6.99 3.07
CA CYS A 56 1.15 6.09 3.94
C CYS A 56 1.58 4.85 3.14
N MET A 57 2.88 4.59 3.06
CA MET A 57 3.42 3.40 2.42
C MET A 57 4.02 2.48 3.48
N ILE A 58 3.57 1.23 3.51
CA ILE A 58 3.97 0.24 4.51
C ILE A 58 4.64 -0.93 3.79
N LEU A 59 5.94 -1.09 4.04
CA LEU A 59 6.76 -2.16 3.48
C LEU A 59 7.18 -3.08 4.62
N SER A 60 6.47 -4.19 4.84
CA SER A 60 6.81 -5.10 5.94
C SER A 60 6.48 -6.56 5.63
N HIS A 61 6.75 -7.45 6.59
CA HIS A 61 6.11 -8.76 6.65
C HIS A 61 4.64 -8.58 7.05
N GLY A 62 3.81 -9.55 6.69
CA GLY A 62 2.42 -9.60 7.11
C GLY A 62 1.87 -11.02 7.04
N ASN A 63 0.64 -11.17 7.53
CA ASN A 63 -0.16 -12.37 7.42
C ASN A 63 -1.65 -11.98 7.26
N GLU A 64 -2.56 -12.93 7.42
CA GLU A 64 -4.01 -12.68 7.36
C GLU A 64 -4.49 -11.70 8.44
N ASP A 65 -3.83 -11.67 9.60
CA ASP A 65 -4.24 -10.86 10.76
C ASP A 65 -3.71 -9.43 10.72
N GLY A 66 -2.64 -9.16 9.95
CA GLY A 66 -2.10 -7.81 9.83
C GLY A 66 -0.64 -7.73 9.40
N ILE A 67 -0.03 -6.61 9.76
CA ILE A 67 1.32 -6.22 9.38
C ILE A 67 2.23 -6.34 10.60
N PHE A 68 3.49 -6.67 10.41
CA PHE A 68 4.44 -6.75 11.50
C PHE A 68 5.22 -5.45 11.71
N GLY A 69 5.30 -4.98 12.96
CA GLY A 69 6.45 -4.22 13.44
C GLY A 69 7.61 -5.17 13.73
N THR A 70 8.75 -4.66 14.19
CA THR A 70 9.91 -5.50 14.52
C THR A 70 9.67 -6.47 15.68
N ASP A 71 8.66 -6.20 16.50
CA ASP A 71 8.31 -6.95 17.71
C ASP A 71 6.94 -7.65 17.65
N LYS A 72 5.90 -6.95 17.18
CA LYS A 72 4.49 -7.39 17.27
C LYS A 72 3.70 -7.09 16.01
N LEU A 73 2.58 -7.81 15.87
CA LEU A 73 1.61 -7.58 14.82
C LEU A 73 0.74 -6.34 15.11
N ILE A 74 0.43 -5.60 14.06
CA ILE A 74 -0.44 -4.43 14.03
C ILE A 74 -1.50 -4.62 12.93
N THR A 75 -2.77 -4.41 13.27
CA THR A 75 -3.87 -4.51 12.31
C THR A 75 -3.92 -3.26 11.43
N LEU A 76 -4.57 -3.34 10.26
CA LEU A 76 -4.80 -2.13 9.47
C LEU A 76 -5.64 -1.11 10.25
N GLU A 77 -6.62 -1.57 11.03
CA GLU A 77 -7.45 -0.71 11.87
C GLU A 77 -6.62 0.06 12.90
N ASP A 78 -5.64 -0.59 13.53
CA ASP A 78 -4.70 0.06 14.45
C ASP A 78 -3.91 1.18 13.77
N ILE A 79 -3.65 1.07 12.47
CA ILE A 79 -2.92 2.08 11.69
C ILE A 79 -3.85 3.22 11.24
N THR A 80 -5.03 2.88 10.73
CA THR A 80 -5.91 3.85 10.06
C THR A 80 -6.78 4.63 11.04
N LYS A 81 -6.99 4.12 12.26
CA LYS A 81 -7.80 4.78 13.31
C LYS A 81 -7.40 6.23 13.57
N TYR A 82 -6.12 6.55 13.46
CA TYR A 82 -5.61 7.91 13.69
C TYR A 82 -6.06 8.93 12.64
N PHE A 83 -6.41 8.47 11.42
CA PHE A 83 -6.73 9.33 10.28
C PHE A 83 -8.23 9.38 9.96
N LYS A 84 -9.07 8.75 10.80
CA LYS A 84 -10.52 8.83 10.70
C LYS A 84 -11.00 10.28 10.89
N GLY A 85 -12.15 10.63 10.32
CA GLY A 85 -12.61 12.03 10.26
C GLY A 85 -12.82 12.70 11.62
N ASP A 86 -13.14 11.92 12.66
CA ASP A 86 -13.26 12.40 14.04
C ASP A 86 -11.90 12.59 14.75
N LYS A 87 -10.84 11.91 14.28
CA LYS A 87 -9.49 11.95 14.83
C LYS A 87 -8.58 12.95 14.11
N CYS A 88 -8.65 13.03 12.79
CA CYS A 88 -7.84 13.92 11.97
C CYS A 88 -8.72 14.85 11.12
N LYS A 89 -9.28 15.88 11.75
CA LYS A 89 -10.26 16.79 11.14
C LYS A 89 -9.74 17.52 9.90
N THR A 90 -8.44 17.83 9.86
CA THR A 90 -7.79 18.57 8.76
C THR A 90 -7.58 17.74 7.50
N LEU A 91 -7.83 16.41 7.57
CA LEU A 91 -7.86 15.46 6.45
C LEU A 91 -9.28 15.02 6.03
N VAL A 92 -10.34 15.57 6.64
CA VAL A 92 -11.72 15.27 6.21
C VAL A 92 -11.95 15.77 4.78
N GLY A 93 -12.52 14.93 3.91
CA GLY A 93 -12.76 15.24 2.50
C GLY A 93 -11.49 15.22 1.63
N LYS A 94 -10.36 14.77 2.18
CA LYS A 94 -9.08 14.65 1.46
C LYS A 94 -8.68 13.18 1.32
N PRO A 95 -8.16 12.74 0.17
CA PRO A 95 -7.73 11.36 -0.02
C PRO A 95 -6.64 10.93 0.98
N LYS A 96 -6.85 9.77 1.59
CA LYS A 96 -5.96 9.11 2.56
C LYS A 96 -5.53 7.77 1.94
N LEU A 97 -4.38 7.80 1.26
CA LEU A 97 -3.92 6.70 0.40
C LEU A 97 -2.95 5.79 1.16
N PHE A 98 -3.27 4.51 1.27
CA PHE A 98 -2.45 3.50 1.94
C PHE A 98 -1.97 2.46 0.91
N PHE A 99 -0.66 2.38 0.71
CA PHE A 99 -0.01 1.38 -0.15
C PHE A 99 0.71 0.36 0.72
N ILE A 100 0.32 -0.91 0.62
CA ILE A 100 0.71 -1.95 1.57
C ILE A 100 1.39 -3.11 0.83
N GLN A 101 2.72 -3.15 0.94
CA GLN A 101 3.56 -4.29 0.54
C GLN A 101 3.79 -5.17 1.77
N ALA A 102 2.86 -6.09 2.00
CA ALA A 102 2.94 -7.13 3.01
C ALA A 102 2.18 -8.37 2.54
N CYS A 103 2.66 -9.57 2.92
CA CYS A 103 1.93 -10.81 2.66
C CYS A 103 0.60 -10.78 3.42
N ARG A 104 -0.42 -11.43 2.85
CA ARG A 104 -1.75 -11.54 3.49
C ARG A 104 -2.17 -12.99 3.73
N GLY A 105 -1.19 -13.89 3.80
CA GLY A 105 -1.38 -15.33 3.91
C GLY A 105 -0.18 -16.09 3.37
N LYS A 106 -0.34 -17.41 3.17
CA LYS A 106 0.72 -18.33 2.69
C LYS A 106 0.39 -19.01 1.36
N LYS A 107 -0.78 -18.75 0.77
CA LYS A 107 -1.15 -19.37 -0.51
C LYS A 107 -0.36 -18.74 -1.65
N LEU A 108 0.02 -19.57 -2.61
CA LEU A 108 0.59 -19.13 -3.89
C LEU A 108 -0.57 -18.97 -4.89
N ASP A 109 -0.45 -18.03 -5.81
CA ASP A 109 -1.47 -17.81 -6.84
C ASP A 109 -1.23 -18.78 -8.01
N GLU A 110 -2.16 -19.73 -8.18
CA GLU A 110 -2.12 -20.73 -9.26
C GLU A 110 -2.60 -20.16 -10.61
N GLY A 111 -3.11 -18.92 -10.65
CA GLY A 111 -3.63 -18.27 -11.85
C GLY A 111 -5.01 -18.78 -12.27
N VAL A 112 -5.83 -17.91 -12.88
CA VAL A 112 -7.19 -18.26 -13.37
C VAL A 112 -7.46 -17.56 -14.71
N ILE A 113 -8.18 -18.25 -15.61
CA ILE A 113 -8.69 -17.68 -16.87
C ILE A 113 -10.02 -16.97 -16.61
N LEU A 114 -10.11 -15.67 -16.92
CA LEU A 114 -11.28 -14.82 -16.59
C LEU A 114 -12.19 -14.51 -17.81
N LYS A 115 -13.51 -14.62 -17.61
CA LYS A 115 -14.57 -13.97 -18.41
C LYS A 115 -15.38 -13.05 -17.48
N GLY A 116 -15.68 -11.82 -17.91
CA GLY A 116 -16.29 -10.77 -17.06
C GLY A 116 -17.66 -10.26 -17.54
N VAL A 117 -18.42 -9.62 -16.63
CA VAL A 117 -19.61 -8.78 -16.89
C VAL A 117 -19.74 -7.69 -15.81
N GLY A 118 -20.23 -6.49 -16.17
CA GLY A 118 -20.14 -5.21 -15.43
C GLY A 118 -21.39 -4.64 -14.71
N GLU A 119 -21.39 -3.30 -14.58
CA GLU A 119 -21.83 -2.39 -13.49
C GLU A 119 -23.31 -1.88 -13.48
N ALA A 120 -23.72 -1.18 -12.39
CA ALA A 120 -24.68 -0.05 -12.43
C ALA A 120 -24.62 0.89 -11.19
N ASN A 121 -24.91 2.20 -11.40
CA ASN A 121 -24.79 3.36 -10.48
C ASN A 121 -26.16 3.93 -9.99
N GLY A 122 -26.14 4.76 -8.92
CA GLY A 122 -27.21 5.72 -8.52
C GLY A 122 -26.74 6.75 -7.45
N PRO A 123 -27.31 7.98 -7.37
CA PRO A 123 -26.72 9.09 -6.60
C PRO A 123 -27.28 9.23 -5.16
N LEU A 124 -26.44 9.65 -4.20
CA LEU A 124 -26.81 9.85 -2.79
C LEU A 124 -26.31 11.21 -2.25
N GLN A 125 -27.16 11.99 -1.58
CA GLN A 125 -26.73 13.11 -0.73
C GLN A 125 -25.91 12.54 0.45
N GLN A 126 -24.60 12.82 0.47
CA GLN A 126 -23.67 12.15 1.38
C GLN A 126 -23.26 13.03 2.57
N LYS A 127 -23.65 12.59 3.77
CA LYS A 127 -22.86 12.82 4.97
C LYS A 127 -21.64 11.92 4.86
N ILE A 128 -20.46 12.52 4.70
CA ILE A 128 -19.20 11.79 4.54
C ILE A 128 -19.03 10.83 5.74
N PRO A 129 -18.98 9.51 5.52
CA PRO A 129 -18.70 8.55 6.58
C PRO A 129 -17.35 8.82 7.24
N VAL A 130 -17.19 8.42 8.51
CA VAL A 130 -15.94 8.59 9.27
C VAL A 130 -14.74 7.88 8.60
N GLU A 131 -15.01 6.85 7.79
CA GLU A 131 -14.02 6.08 7.01
C GLU A 131 -13.98 6.45 5.52
N ALA A 132 -14.61 7.54 5.12
CA ALA A 132 -14.56 8.00 3.74
C ALA A 132 -13.17 8.51 3.33
N ASP A 133 -12.97 8.59 2.03
CA ASP A 133 -11.73 9.04 1.37
C ASP A 133 -10.49 8.17 1.66
N PHE A 134 -10.65 6.99 2.25
CA PHE A 134 -9.57 6.02 2.34
C PHE A 134 -9.45 5.21 1.04
N PHE A 135 -8.23 5.08 0.55
CA PHE A 135 -7.89 4.20 -0.55
C PHE A 135 -6.84 3.21 -0.08
N TYR A 136 -7.08 1.92 -0.28
CA TYR A 136 -6.16 0.84 0.10
C TYR A 136 -5.71 0.10 -1.16
N ALA A 137 -4.40 0.12 -1.42
CA ALA A 137 -3.78 -0.71 -2.44
C ALA A 137 -2.84 -1.71 -1.77
N TYR A 138 -3.26 -2.98 -1.77
CA TYR A 138 -2.44 -4.09 -1.33
C TYR A 138 -1.68 -4.68 -2.51
N ALA A 139 -0.44 -5.09 -2.27
CA ALA A 139 0.38 -5.78 -3.26
C ALA A 139 -0.17 -7.15 -3.68
N THR A 140 -1.00 -7.76 -2.84
CA THR A 140 -1.52 -9.11 -3.03
C THR A 140 -2.95 -9.24 -2.51
N ALA A 141 -3.71 -10.17 -3.09
CA ALA A 141 -5.05 -10.50 -2.63
C ALA A 141 -5.02 -11.17 -1.23
N PRO A 142 -6.10 -11.10 -0.43
CA PRO A 142 -6.19 -11.82 0.84
C PRO A 142 -5.86 -13.31 0.68
N GLY A 143 -5.00 -13.85 1.55
CA GLY A 143 -4.55 -15.25 1.50
C GLY A 143 -3.25 -15.49 0.72
N TYR A 144 -2.82 -14.53 -0.11
CA TYR A 144 -1.70 -14.72 -1.06
C TYR A 144 -0.38 -14.09 -0.58
N TYR A 145 0.72 -14.59 -1.13
CA TYR A 145 2.06 -14.06 -0.90
C TYR A 145 2.28 -12.74 -1.65
N ALA A 146 3.07 -11.82 -1.07
CA ALA A 146 3.48 -10.59 -1.73
C ALA A 146 4.93 -10.74 -2.21
N TRP A 147 5.10 -11.00 -3.51
CA TRP A 147 6.39 -11.29 -4.12
C TRP A 147 7.36 -10.12 -4.08
N ARG A 148 8.64 -10.47 -3.93
CA ARG A 148 9.75 -9.52 -3.90
C ARG A 148 10.98 -10.14 -4.52
N ASP A 149 11.67 -9.34 -5.34
CA ASP A 149 13.01 -9.63 -5.79
C ASP A 149 14.03 -9.11 -4.77
N GLU A 150 15.04 -9.93 -4.45
CA GLU A 150 16.04 -9.59 -3.42
C GLU A 150 16.97 -8.45 -3.85
N THR A 151 17.08 -8.20 -5.17
CA THR A 151 17.97 -7.20 -5.77
C THR A 151 17.24 -5.95 -6.25
N ASP A 152 16.10 -6.10 -6.93
CA ASP A 152 15.40 -4.99 -7.59
C ASP A 152 14.19 -4.45 -6.79
N GLY A 153 13.86 -5.10 -5.66
CA GLY A 153 12.70 -4.75 -4.84
C GLY A 153 11.42 -5.49 -5.23
N SER A 154 10.27 -5.06 -4.71
CA SER A 154 9.00 -5.75 -4.92
C SER A 154 8.33 -5.38 -6.24
N TRP A 155 7.77 -6.38 -6.91
CA TRP A 155 7.08 -6.22 -8.19
C TRP A 155 6.00 -5.14 -8.12
N PHE A 156 5.26 -5.10 -7.01
CA PHE A 156 4.22 -4.12 -6.77
C PHE A 156 4.76 -2.69 -6.65
N ILE A 157 5.73 -2.45 -5.75
CA ILE A 157 6.24 -1.09 -5.50
C ILE A 157 7.01 -0.56 -6.70
N GLN A 158 7.83 -1.39 -7.33
CA GLN A 158 8.56 -1.02 -8.54
C GLN A 158 7.60 -0.70 -9.70
N SER A 159 6.54 -1.50 -9.88
CA SER A 159 5.51 -1.24 -10.90
C SER A 159 4.74 0.05 -10.61
N LEU A 160 4.34 0.27 -9.36
CA LEU A 160 3.66 1.49 -8.91
C LEU A 160 4.52 2.73 -9.20
N CYS A 161 5.77 2.72 -8.76
CA CYS A 161 6.68 3.85 -8.93
C CYS A 161 6.98 4.11 -10.42
N GLY A 162 7.20 3.05 -11.20
CA GLY A 162 7.47 3.14 -12.63
C GLY A 162 6.31 3.71 -13.43
N ILE A 163 5.07 3.34 -13.10
CA ILE A 163 3.87 3.82 -13.81
C ILE A 163 3.53 5.26 -13.40
N LEU A 164 3.55 5.57 -12.10
CA LEU A 164 3.35 6.94 -11.59
C LEU A 164 4.36 7.93 -12.17
N SER A 165 5.61 7.49 -12.36
CA SER A 165 6.66 8.34 -12.94
C SER A 165 6.42 8.67 -14.41
N LYS A 166 5.76 7.77 -15.15
CA LYS A 166 5.48 7.93 -16.60
C LYS A 166 4.16 8.64 -16.89
N HIS A 167 3.19 8.50 -16.01
CA HIS A 167 1.82 8.95 -16.23
C HIS A 167 1.35 9.84 -15.08
N LYS A 168 1.63 11.13 -15.18
CA LYS A 168 1.19 12.14 -14.19
C LYS A 168 -0.18 12.71 -14.49
N ASP A 169 -0.69 12.43 -15.69
CA ASP A 169 -1.93 12.90 -16.28
C ASP A 169 -3.12 11.98 -16.00
N LEU A 170 -2.86 10.78 -15.48
CA LEU A 170 -3.88 9.77 -15.26
C LEU A 170 -4.43 9.80 -13.84
N GLU A 171 -5.70 9.42 -13.71
CA GLU A 171 -6.34 9.23 -12.41
C GLU A 171 -5.78 7.97 -11.71
N LEU A 172 -5.81 7.98 -10.37
CA LEU A 172 -5.18 6.94 -9.55
C LEU A 172 -5.70 5.54 -9.85
N LEU A 173 -7.00 5.32 -10.06
CA LEU A 173 -7.51 3.99 -10.41
C LEU A 173 -6.98 3.53 -11.76
N GLN A 174 -6.84 4.43 -12.74
CA GLN A 174 -6.23 4.10 -14.03
C GLN A 174 -4.75 3.74 -13.92
N ILE A 175 -4.02 4.39 -13.00
CA ILE A 175 -2.65 4.00 -12.63
C ILE A 175 -2.67 2.59 -12.04
N MET A 176 -3.54 2.32 -11.08
CA MET A 176 -3.61 1.04 -10.39
C MET A 176 -4.03 -0.10 -11.33
N THR A 177 -4.91 0.14 -12.30
CA THR A 177 -5.22 -0.84 -13.36
C THR A 177 -3.97 -1.23 -14.15
N ARG A 178 -3.11 -0.26 -14.49
CA ARG A 178 -1.84 -0.54 -15.19
C ARG A 178 -0.85 -1.25 -14.28
N VAL A 179 -0.80 -0.91 -12.99
CA VAL A 179 0.05 -1.60 -11.99
C VAL A 179 -0.36 -3.06 -11.91
N ASN A 180 -1.65 -3.35 -11.74
CA ASN A 180 -2.17 -4.72 -11.69
C ASN A 180 -1.82 -5.50 -12.96
N ARG A 181 -2.00 -4.88 -14.14
CA ARG A 181 -1.61 -5.50 -15.41
C ARG A 181 -0.11 -5.79 -15.47
N LYS A 182 0.74 -4.84 -15.08
CA LYS A 182 2.20 -5.02 -15.11
C LYS A 182 2.62 -6.15 -14.17
N VAL A 183 2.10 -6.17 -12.94
CA VAL A 183 2.40 -7.23 -11.96
C VAL A 183 1.95 -8.61 -12.47
N ALA A 184 0.76 -8.71 -13.06
CA ALA A 184 0.20 -9.99 -13.50
C ALA A 184 0.86 -10.59 -14.76
N PHE A 185 1.42 -9.76 -15.65
CA PHE A 185 1.89 -10.21 -16.96
C PHE A 185 3.41 -10.12 -17.16
N GLU A 186 4.14 -9.36 -16.33
CA GLU A 186 5.60 -9.18 -16.49
C GLU A 186 6.41 -9.89 -15.42
N PHE A 187 5.77 -10.56 -14.46
CA PHE A 187 6.45 -11.28 -13.39
C PHE A 187 5.87 -12.68 -13.19
N GLU A 188 6.75 -13.67 -13.13
CA GLU A 188 6.42 -15.06 -12.84
C GLU A 188 7.38 -15.57 -11.75
N SER A 189 6.83 -16.28 -10.75
CA SER A 189 7.64 -16.92 -9.72
C SER A 189 8.08 -18.31 -10.18
N TYR A 190 9.36 -18.63 -10.06
CA TYR A 190 9.88 -19.96 -10.35
C TYR A 190 9.74 -20.88 -9.12
N GLU A 191 9.00 -21.98 -9.24
CA GLU A 191 9.07 -23.10 -8.30
C GLU A 191 10.06 -24.16 -8.82
N PRO A 192 11.15 -24.47 -8.08
CA PRO A 192 11.90 -25.68 -8.33
C PRO A 192 10.97 -26.86 -8.02
N LYS A 193 10.59 -27.63 -9.06
CA LYS A 193 9.91 -28.91 -8.86
C LYS A 193 10.76 -29.77 -7.93
N ASP A 194 10.14 -30.28 -6.86
CA ASP A 194 10.75 -31.24 -5.95
C ASP A 194 11.53 -32.30 -6.75
N ARG A 195 12.84 -32.40 -6.47
CA ARG A 195 13.61 -33.56 -6.89
C ARG A 195 13.17 -34.71 -6.00
N SER A 196 12.25 -35.52 -6.54
CA SER A 196 11.92 -36.86 -6.04
C SER A 196 13.15 -37.72 -5.88
#